data_AF-A0A953FX81-F1
#
_entry.id   AF-A0A953FX81-F1
#
_cell.length_a   1.000
_cell.length_b   1.000
_cell.length_c   1.000
_cell.angle_alpha   90.00
_cell.angle_beta   90.00
_cell.angle_gamma   90.00
#
_symmetry.space_group_name_H-M   'P 1'
#
loop_
_entity.id
_entity.type
_entity.pdbx_description
1 polymer ?
#
loop_
_entity_poly.entity_id
_entity_poly.type
_entity_poly.pdbx_seq_one_letter_code
_entity_poly.pdbx_strand_id
1 'polypeptide(L)'
;MKISNSFTTSTSTCPAKYQEVYRPAASALLSDISGVDGSGSGLDADTLDGHSSADFSSASDLSTVTTRVSDLETETRDDHVIRVSVSGGDYSSLATAIAAISDAAEDNPYLVIVGPGSFAVDSALTIPSGVHVRGAGMYATTLEGSISAGSVASGCLLNLSSGASLSYLGIRNAATTNHATAICASNISASDTADPSTFTTFLDHVYLDVTGATGTGHYGLYATNADVLLRHSAVRVGNATIDYGAYFSGSGSTKVARVEGTSFRIIGGNGNAILTSGSTLTTYISGATIDTDGVGIYASNSRIQFTHSTLNGGGSYALYANGASATIIVNQIQIDAALHAGTASGGTVTCSFVSELSSGVGHASTCS
;
A
#
# COMPACT_ATOMS: atom_id res chain seq x y z
N MET A 1 85.01 31.00 45.74
CA MET A 1 83.96 30.31 46.51
C MET A 1 83.19 29.41 45.55
N LYS A 2 83.50 28.10 45.54
CA LYS A 2 82.68 27.08 44.87
C LYS A 2 82.79 25.81 45.70
N ILE A 3 81.64 25.33 46.10
CA ILE A 3 81.39 24.31 47.11
C ILE A 3 81.80 22.95 46.56
N SER A 4 82.58 22.24 47.35
CA SER A 4 83.00 20.86 47.19
C SER A 4 81.78 19.94 47.26
N ASN A 5 81.56 19.11 46.24
CA ASN A 5 80.69 17.94 46.35
C ASN A 5 81.59 16.72 46.63
N SER A 6 81.91 16.50 47.91
CA SER A 6 82.51 15.26 48.37
C SER A 6 81.42 14.20 48.50
N PHE A 7 81.08 13.54 47.40
CA PHE A 7 80.37 12.28 47.49
C PHE A 7 81.41 11.17 47.68
N THR A 8 81.83 11.00 48.92
CA THR A 8 82.50 9.77 49.36
C THR A 8 81.51 8.64 49.16
N THR A 9 81.69 7.86 48.09
CA THR A 9 81.09 6.53 47.98
C THR A 9 81.61 5.71 49.14
N SER A 10 80.82 5.68 50.21
CA SER A 10 80.94 4.73 51.28
C SER A 10 80.97 3.35 50.64
N THR A 11 82.14 2.71 50.67
CA THR A 11 82.28 1.28 50.44
C THR A 11 81.69 0.57 51.67
N SER A 12 80.40 0.80 51.93
CA SER A 12 79.62 -0.16 52.68
C SER A 12 79.60 -1.39 51.80
N THR A 13 80.47 -2.31 52.13
CA THR A 13 80.43 -3.70 51.69
C THR A 13 79.02 -4.19 51.92
N CYS A 14 78.18 -4.09 50.89
CA CYS A 14 77.02 -4.95 50.78
C CYS A 14 77.60 -6.36 50.90
N PRO A 15 77.18 -7.17 51.89
CA PRO A 15 77.72 -8.51 52.08
C PRO A 15 77.71 -9.23 50.73
N ALA A 16 78.79 -9.93 50.40
CA ALA A 16 79.01 -10.64 49.14
C ALA A 16 77.93 -11.70 48.78
N LYS A 17 76.84 -11.79 49.56
CA LYS A 17 75.69 -12.66 49.33
C LYS A 17 74.69 -12.14 48.28
N TYR A 18 74.87 -10.93 47.74
CA TYR A 18 73.97 -10.36 46.70
C TYR A 18 74.69 -9.91 45.42
N GLN A 19 75.87 -10.45 45.11
CA GLN A 19 76.68 -10.05 43.94
C GLN A 19 76.94 -11.18 42.93
N GLU A 20 76.23 -12.30 43.02
CA GLU A 20 75.94 -13.06 41.81
C GLU A 20 74.65 -12.50 41.23
N VAL A 21 74.77 -11.63 40.23
CA VAL A 21 73.68 -11.47 39.27
C VAL A 21 73.51 -12.84 38.67
N TYR A 22 72.54 -13.61 39.19
CA TYR A 22 72.14 -14.89 38.65
C TYR A 22 71.83 -14.64 37.18
N ARG A 23 72.79 -14.99 36.32
CA ARG A 23 72.68 -15.02 34.87
C ARG A 23 72.56 -16.50 34.51
N PRO A 24 71.37 -17.08 34.71
CA PRO A 24 71.13 -18.45 34.30
C PRO A 24 71.58 -18.59 32.86
N ALA A 25 72.25 -19.70 32.56
CA ALA A 25 72.57 -20.04 31.18
C ALA A 25 71.28 -19.96 30.35
N ALA A 26 71.37 -19.58 29.07
CA ALA A 26 70.18 -19.51 28.22
C ALA A 26 69.37 -20.82 28.23
N SER A 27 70.03 -21.97 28.43
CA SER A 27 69.40 -23.27 28.63
C SER A 27 68.66 -23.41 29.96
N ALA A 28 69.15 -22.80 31.05
CA ALA A 28 68.46 -22.77 32.33
C ALA A 28 67.24 -21.84 32.28
N LEU A 29 67.35 -20.66 31.64
CA LEU A 29 66.18 -19.80 31.39
C LEU A 29 65.16 -20.49 30.50
N LEU A 30 65.59 -21.17 29.44
CA LEU A 30 64.71 -21.92 28.56
C LEU A 30 64.05 -23.07 29.32
N SER A 31 64.78 -23.77 30.20
CA SER A 31 64.23 -24.80 31.07
C SER A 31 63.20 -24.24 32.04
N ASP A 32 63.49 -23.11 32.68
CA ASP A 32 62.58 -22.45 33.62
C ASP A 32 61.33 -21.94 32.91
N ILE A 33 61.46 -21.30 31.74
CA ILE A 33 60.34 -20.82 30.93
C ILE A 33 59.53 -21.98 30.34
N SER A 34 60.17 -23.06 29.86
CA SER A 34 59.48 -24.23 29.31
C SER A 34 58.79 -25.08 30.38
N GLY A 35 59.30 -25.09 31.62
CA GLY A 35 58.60 -25.69 32.76
C GLY A 35 57.39 -24.86 33.20
N VAL A 36 57.45 -23.55 32.95
CA VAL A 36 56.37 -22.59 33.16
C VAL A 36 55.37 -22.58 31.97
N ASP A 37 55.76 -23.11 30.81
CA ASP A 37 54.93 -23.27 29.59
C ASP A 37 54.60 -24.77 29.31
N GLY A 38 54.60 -25.58 30.36
CA GLY A 38 54.23 -26.99 30.29
C GLY A 38 52.70 -27.19 30.34
N SER A 39 52.22 -28.31 29.80
CA SER A 39 50.83 -28.76 29.98
C SER A 39 50.46 -28.78 31.48
N GLY A 40 49.47 -27.98 31.88
CA GLY A 40 49.05 -27.82 33.28
C GLY A 40 49.74 -26.71 34.08
N SER A 41 50.51 -25.82 33.42
CA SER A 41 51.16 -24.66 34.05
C SER A 41 50.21 -23.51 34.41
N GLY A 42 49.05 -23.43 33.75
CA GLY A 42 48.11 -22.32 33.92
C GLY A 42 48.54 -21.02 33.23
N LEU A 43 49.52 -21.08 32.33
CA LEU A 43 50.03 -19.96 31.53
C LEU A 43 49.78 -20.12 30.03
N ASP A 44 49.15 -21.23 29.63
CA ASP A 44 48.29 -21.22 28.46
C ASP A 44 47.20 -20.16 28.69
N ALA A 45 46.99 -19.28 27.70
CA ALA A 45 46.05 -18.15 27.82
C ALA A 45 44.65 -18.61 28.25
N ASP A 46 44.34 -19.86 27.95
CA ASP A 46 43.17 -20.67 28.30
C ASP A 46 42.84 -20.72 29.81
N THR A 47 43.83 -20.48 30.68
CA THR A 47 43.65 -20.49 32.14
C THR A 47 43.32 -19.09 32.71
N LEU A 48 43.50 -18.01 31.93
CA LEU A 48 43.26 -16.64 32.39
C LEU A 48 41.77 -16.27 32.39
N ASP A 49 41.00 -16.82 31.46
CA ASP A 49 39.54 -16.66 31.35
C ASP A 49 38.76 -17.95 31.64
N GLY A 50 39.46 -19.09 31.80
CA GLY A 50 38.85 -20.39 32.06
C GLY A 50 38.21 -21.03 30.84
N HIS A 51 38.55 -20.57 29.63
CA HIS A 51 38.09 -21.12 28.37
C HIS A 51 39.23 -21.83 27.62
N SER A 52 39.00 -23.09 27.29
CA SER A 52 39.87 -23.90 26.43
C SER A 52 39.46 -23.80 24.97
N SER A 53 40.29 -24.33 24.07
CA SER A 53 39.91 -24.47 22.65
C SER A 53 38.62 -25.27 22.42
N ALA A 54 38.22 -26.11 23.38
CA ALA A 54 36.98 -26.89 23.32
C ALA A 54 35.71 -26.06 23.61
N ASP A 55 35.87 -24.84 24.13
CA ASP A 55 34.77 -23.90 24.35
C ASP A 55 34.39 -23.12 23.08
N PHE A 56 35.24 -23.16 22.04
CA PHE A 56 34.90 -22.60 20.73
C PHE A 56 34.06 -23.57 19.91
N SER A 57 33.05 -23.05 19.23
CA SER A 57 32.28 -23.82 18.26
C SER A 57 33.22 -24.32 17.16
N SER A 58 33.13 -25.61 16.86
CA SER A 58 33.90 -26.20 15.77
C SER A 58 33.38 -25.67 14.42
N ALA A 59 34.21 -25.78 13.37
CA ALA A 59 33.76 -25.47 12.01
C ALA A 59 32.52 -26.31 11.61
N SER A 60 32.40 -27.53 12.14
CA SER A 60 31.21 -28.38 11.96
C SER A 60 29.96 -27.82 12.65
N ASP A 61 30.09 -27.23 13.83
CA ASP A 61 28.96 -26.60 14.53
C ASP A 61 28.45 -25.40 13.74
N LEU A 62 29.37 -24.54 13.24
CA LEU A 62 29.00 -23.39 12.41
C LEU A 62 28.38 -23.81 11.07
N SER A 63 28.89 -24.87 10.44
CA SER A 63 28.31 -25.43 9.23
C SER A 63 26.89 -25.92 9.47
N THR A 64 26.64 -26.57 10.62
CA THR A 64 25.31 -27.07 10.99
C THR A 64 24.34 -25.91 11.20
N VAL A 65 24.77 -24.83 11.87
CA VAL A 65 23.96 -23.61 12.02
C VAL A 65 23.64 -23.00 10.66
N THR A 66 24.63 -22.93 9.76
CA THR A 66 24.44 -22.39 8.40
C THR A 66 23.39 -23.19 7.64
N THR A 67 23.47 -24.52 7.65
CA THR A 67 22.47 -25.38 7.00
C THR A 67 21.08 -25.18 7.61
N ARG A 68 20.96 -25.16 8.94
CA ARG A 68 19.67 -24.96 9.61
C ARG A 68 19.06 -23.59 9.30
N VAL A 69 19.89 -22.55 9.13
CA VAL A 69 19.42 -21.22 8.71
C VAL A 69 18.90 -21.27 7.28
N SER A 70 19.64 -21.91 6.35
CA SER A 70 19.17 -22.10 4.98
C SER A 70 17.86 -22.90 4.90
N ASP A 71 17.75 -23.97 5.70
CA ASP A 71 16.55 -24.80 5.76
C ASP A 71 15.36 -23.97 6.27
N LEU A 72 15.55 -23.18 7.34
CA LEU A 72 14.51 -22.28 7.86
C LEU A 72 14.06 -21.23 6.83
N GLU A 73 14.98 -20.70 6.03
CA GLU A 73 14.65 -19.74 4.97
C GLU A 73 13.77 -20.36 3.86
N THR A 74 13.87 -21.67 3.64
CA THR A 74 13.10 -22.40 2.63
C THR A 74 11.82 -23.04 3.17
N GLU A 75 11.83 -23.57 4.40
CA GLU A 75 10.72 -24.36 4.97
C GLU A 75 9.63 -23.48 5.61
N THR A 76 9.93 -22.22 5.94
CA THR A 76 8.96 -21.31 6.58
C THR A 76 8.27 -20.34 5.62
N ARG A 77 8.64 -20.35 4.35
CA ARG A 77 7.98 -19.52 3.34
C ARG A 77 6.71 -20.20 2.86
N ASP A 78 5.59 -19.57 3.15
CA ASP A 78 4.33 -19.87 2.48
C ASP A 78 4.48 -19.53 0.98
N ASP A 79 4.34 -20.54 0.12
CA ASP A 79 4.43 -20.40 -1.34
C ASP A 79 3.35 -19.47 -1.90
N HIS A 80 2.25 -19.27 -1.17
CA HIS A 80 1.20 -18.32 -1.52
C HIS A 80 1.51 -16.88 -1.08
N VAL A 81 2.67 -16.62 -0.48
CA VAL A 81 3.11 -15.27 -0.12
C VAL A 81 4.31 -14.85 -0.96
N ILE A 82 4.05 -13.95 -1.91
CA ILE A 82 5.06 -13.41 -2.83
C ILE A 82 5.46 -12.01 -2.39
N ARG A 83 6.77 -11.75 -2.30
CA ARG A 83 7.31 -10.43 -1.91
C ARG A 83 7.84 -9.69 -3.13
N VAL A 84 7.34 -8.49 -3.35
CA VAL A 84 7.81 -7.57 -4.40
C VAL A 84 8.50 -6.39 -3.73
N SER A 85 9.75 -6.10 -4.09
CA SER A 85 10.49 -4.96 -3.55
C SER A 85 11.58 -4.54 -4.52
N VAL A 86 11.91 -3.25 -4.57
CA VAL A 86 13.03 -2.72 -5.38
C VAL A 86 14.34 -3.43 -5.05
N SER A 87 14.51 -3.87 -3.80
CA SER A 87 15.63 -4.69 -3.36
C SER A 87 15.18 -5.68 -2.28
N GLY A 88 15.71 -6.91 -2.32
CA GLY A 88 15.50 -7.95 -1.30
C GLY A 88 14.12 -8.63 -1.32
N GLY A 89 13.28 -8.35 -2.33
CA GLY A 89 12.06 -9.12 -2.59
C GLY A 89 12.34 -10.32 -3.50
N ASP A 90 11.35 -11.21 -3.64
CA ASP A 90 11.37 -12.31 -4.61
C ASP A 90 11.39 -11.79 -6.05
N TYR A 91 10.68 -10.68 -6.26
CA TYR A 91 10.61 -9.97 -7.52
C TYR A 91 10.88 -8.48 -7.32
N SER A 92 11.48 -7.84 -8.32
CA SER A 92 11.67 -6.39 -8.37
C SER A 92 10.52 -5.65 -9.06
N SER A 93 9.59 -6.38 -9.70
CA SER A 93 8.44 -5.86 -10.43
C SER A 93 7.17 -6.61 -10.07
N LEU A 94 6.08 -5.87 -9.87
CA LEU A 94 4.76 -6.44 -9.63
C LEU A 94 4.28 -7.25 -10.85
N ALA A 95 4.54 -6.77 -12.07
CA ALA A 95 4.11 -7.47 -13.28
C ALA A 95 4.76 -8.85 -13.40
N THR A 96 6.06 -8.97 -13.10
CA THR A 96 6.77 -10.25 -13.11
C THR A 96 6.26 -11.18 -12.01
N ALA A 97 6.00 -10.65 -10.81
CA ALA A 97 5.45 -11.42 -9.70
C ALA A 97 4.07 -12.01 -10.04
N ILE A 98 3.18 -11.18 -10.59
CA ILE A 98 1.84 -11.61 -11.01
C ILE A 98 1.92 -12.65 -12.14
N ALA A 99 2.82 -12.46 -13.12
CA ALA A 99 2.98 -13.41 -14.22
C ALA A 99 3.53 -14.78 -13.79
N ALA A 100 4.22 -14.86 -12.64
CA ALA A 100 4.71 -16.11 -12.09
C ALA A 100 3.62 -16.95 -11.40
N ILE A 101 2.46 -16.35 -11.10
CA ILE A 101 1.33 -17.04 -10.46
C ILE A 101 0.45 -17.65 -11.56
N SER A 102 0.54 -18.96 -11.76
CA SER A 102 -0.17 -19.65 -12.85
C SER A 102 -1.49 -20.31 -12.45
N ASP A 103 -1.71 -20.54 -11.16
CA ASP A 103 -2.80 -21.36 -10.61
C ASP A 103 -3.67 -20.62 -9.57
N ALA A 104 -3.58 -19.29 -9.52
CA ALA A 104 -4.42 -18.51 -8.63
C ALA A 104 -5.91 -18.64 -8.99
N ALA A 105 -6.71 -18.88 -7.96
CA ALA A 105 -8.15 -19.01 -8.02
C ALA A 105 -8.77 -18.65 -6.64
N GLU A 106 -10.08 -18.49 -6.56
CA GLU A 106 -10.75 -18.18 -5.29
C GLU A 106 -10.54 -19.27 -4.21
N ASP A 107 -10.34 -20.52 -4.60
CA ASP A 107 -10.00 -21.65 -3.73
C ASP A 107 -8.48 -21.89 -3.58
N ASN A 108 -7.66 -21.12 -4.29
CA ASN A 108 -6.20 -21.15 -4.23
C ASN A 108 -5.62 -19.72 -4.18
N PRO A 109 -5.79 -19.01 -3.06
CA PRO A 109 -5.51 -17.59 -2.97
C PRO A 109 -4.01 -17.29 -2.79
N TYR A 110 -3.55 -16.20 -3.40
CA TYR A 110 -2.19 -15.68 -3.25
C TYR A 110 -2.20 -14.29 -2.61
N LEU A 111 -1.23 -14.03 -1.74
CA LEU A 111 -0.92 -12.73 -1.19
C LEU A 111 0.38 -12.19 -1.81
N VAL A 112 0.28 -11.09 -2.55
CA VAL A 112 1.44 -10.35 -3.07
C VAL A 112 1.70 -9.14 -2.18
N ILE A 113 2.77 -9.20 -1.39
CA ILE A 113 3.22 -8.10 -0.52
C ILE A 113 4.20 -7.23 -1.29
N VAL A 114 3.84 -5.97 -1.51
CA VAL A 114 4.68 -4.99 -2.20
C VAL A 114 5.30 -4.07 -1.16
N GLY A 115 6.64 -4.06 -1.10
CA GLY A 115 7.41 -3.18 -0.24
C GLY A 115 7.21 -1.69 -0.57
N PRO A 116 7.74 -0.79 0.25
CA PRO A 116 7.72 0.64 -0.05
C PRO A 116 8.55 0.96 -1.30
N GLY A 117 8.13 1.94 -2.07
CA GLY A 117 8.78 2.36 -3.31
C GLY A 117 7.81 2.74 -4.41
N SER A 118 8.36 3.15 -5.55
CA SER A 118 7.62 3.30 -6.81
C SER A 118 7.91 2.12 -7.73
N PHE A 119 6.86 1.56 -8.31
CA PHE A 119 6.92 0.42 -9.21
C PHE A 119 6.26 0.80 -10.54
N ALA A 120 7.04 0.77 -11.62
CA ALA A 120 6.55 1.09 -12.95
C ALA A 120 5.58 0.02 -13.47
N VAL A 121 4.53 0.47 -14.13
CA VAL A 121 3.53 -0.32 -14.85
C VAL A 121 3.46 0.20 -16.28
N ASP A 122 4.35 -0.32 -17.12
CA ASP A 122 4.53 0.14 -18.51
C ASP A 122 3.42 -0.33 -19.46
N SER A 123 2.67 -1.35 -19.06
CA SER A 123 1.53 -1.91 -19.79
C SER A 123 0.43 -2.30 -18.82
N ALA A 124 -0.82 -2.30 -19.30
CA ALA A 124 -1.98 -2.62 -18.46
C ALA A 124 -1.78 -3.98 -17.77
N LEU A 125 -1.88 -3.99 -16.44
CA LEU A 125 -1.63 -5.17 -15.62
C LEU A 125 -2.94 -5.77 -15.12
N THR A 126 -3.19 -7.04 -15.42
CA THR A 126 -4.36 -7.76 -14.91
C THR A 126 -4.01 -8.47 -13.60
N ILE A 127 -4.77 -8.19 -12.54
CA ILE A 127 -4.69 -8.93 -11.28
C ILE A 127 -5.64 -10.13 -11.38
N PRO A 128 -5.12 -11.38 -11.32
CA PRO A 128 -5.92 -12.58 -11.47
C PRO A 128 -6.91 -12.80 -10.33
N SER A 129 -7.86 -13.70 -10.54
CA SER A 129 -8.77 -14.17 -9.50
C SER A 129 -7.98 -14.80 -8.35
N GLY A 130 -8.41 -14.60 -7.10
CA GLY A 130 -7.73 -15.13 -5.92
C GLY A 130 -6.42 -14.43 -5.56
N VAL A 131 -6.00 -13.39 -6.30
CA VAL A 131 -4.78 -12.65 -5.99
C VAL A 131 -5.10 -11.38 -5.20
N HIS A 132 -4.49 -11.27 -4.01
CA HIS A 132 -4.58 -10.12 -3.13
C HIS A 132 -3.26 -9.35 -3.14
N VAL A 133 -3.27 -8.12 -3.61
CA VAL A 133 -2.07 -7.26 -3.59
C VAL A 133 -2.15 -6.29 -2.42
N ARG A 134 -1.10 -6.27 -1.59
CA ARG A 134 -1.00 -5.39 -0.44
C ARG A 134 0.30 -4.62 -0.45
N GLY A 135 0.22 -3.29 -0.41
CA GLY A 135 1.40 -2.43 -0.24
C GLY A 135 1.75 -2.16 1.23
N ALA A 136 2.81 -1.40 1.43
CA ALA A 136 3.26 -0.92 2.75
C ALA A 136 2.45 0.29 3.27
N GLY A 137 1.56 0.85 2.44
CA GLY A 137 0.74 2.02 2.73
C GLY A 137 0.41 2.81 1.45
N MET A 138 -0.75 3.46 1.39
CA MET A 138 -1.23 4.16 0.17
C MET A 138 -0.33 5.28 -0.36
N TYR A 139 0.60 5.78 0.48
CA TYR A 139 1.62 6.75 0.10
C TYR A 139 3.05 6.19 0.21
N ALA A 140 3.21 4.95 0.67
CA ALA A 140 4.51 4.28 0.84
C ALA A 140 4.84 3.38 -0.35
N THR A 141 3.84 2.73 -0.93
CA THR A 141 3.94 1.90 -2.13
C THR A 141 3.12 2.55 -3.23
N THR A 142 3.73 2.89 -4.37
CA THR A 142 3.00 3.47 -5.51
C THR A 142 3.25 2.66 -6.77
N LEU A 143 2.17 2.33 -7.48
CA LEU A 143 2.20 1.75 -8.82
C LEU A 143 2.02 2.90 -9.82
N GLU A 144 3.00 3.11 -10.70
CA GLU A 144 3.04 4.29 -11.58
C GLU A 144 3.05 3.88 -13.05
N GLY A 145 2.20 4.49 -13.86
CA GLY A 145 2.28 4.39 -15.30
C GLY A 145 1.67 5.59 -16.00
N SER A 146 1.69 5.57 -17.32
CA SER A 146 1.19 6.67 -18.16
C SER A 146 0.34 6.13 -19.32
N ILE A 147 -0.56 5.20 -19.00
CA ILE A 147 -1.35 4.47 -19.97
C ILE A 147 -2.56 5.31 -20.36
N SER A 148 -2.69 5.58 -21.66
CA SER A 148 -3.86 6.25 -22.22
C SER A 148 -4.25 5.61 -23.55
N ALA A 149 -5.54 5.56 -23.87
CA ALA A 149 -6.03 4.91 -25.08
C ALA A 149 -7.28 5.58 -25.67
N GLY A 150 -7.68 5.15 -26.87
CA GLY A 150 -8.89 5.63 -27.56
C GLY A 150 -10.21 5.18 -26.92
N SER A 151 -10.17 4.32 -25.91
CA SER A 151 -11.35 3.88 -25.14
C SER A 151 -11.01 3.76 -23.66
N VAL A 152 -12.00 3.86 -22.78
CA VAL A 152 -11.82 3.74 -21.32
C VAL A 152 -11.24 2.37 -20.93
N ALA A 153 -11.76 1.29 -21.53
CA ALA A 153 -11.35 -0.08 -21.23
C ALA A 153 -9.91 -0.41 -21.67
N SER A 154 -9.38 0.31 -22.68
CA SER A 154 -7.98 0.15 -23.09
C SER A 154 -7.03 1.12 -22.37
N GLY A 155 -7.57 2.11 -21.63
CA GLY A 155 -6.80 3.12 -20.88
C GLY A 155 -6.49 2.74 -19.43
N CYS A 156 -6.81 1.50 -19.02
CA CYS A 156 -6.66 1.02 -17.66
C CYS A 156 -5.20 0.74 -17.30
N LEU A 157 -4.75 1.24 -16.15
CA LEU A 157 -3.46 0.86 -15.59
C LEU A 157 -3.53 -0.55 -14.98
N LEU A 158 -4.56 -0.81 -14.17
CA LEU A 158 -4.85 -2.12 -13.60
C LEU A 158 -6.23 -2.64 -14.05
N ASN A 159 -6.31 -3.93 -14.32
CA ASN A 159 -7.58 -4.66 -14.54
C ASN A 159 -7.79 -5.67 -13.42
N LEU A 160 -8.96 -5.67 -12.78
CA LEU A 160 -9.29 -6.62 -11.72
C LEU A 160 -10.18 -7.75 -12.24
N SER A 161 -9.79 -8.97 -11.93
CA SER A 161 -10.63 -10.16 -12.09
C SER A 161 -11.54 -10.37 -10.86
N SER A 162 -12.53 -11.26 -10.98
CA SER A 162 -13.35 -11.66 -9.83
C SER A 162 -12.49 -12.22 -8.71
N GLY A 163 -12.66 -11.76 -7.49
CA GLY A 163 -11.89 -12.20 -6.32
C GLY A 163 -10.52 -11.54 -6.17
N ALA A 164 -10.15 -10.62 -7.05
CA ALA A 164 -8.92 -9.83 -6.90
C ALA A 164 -9.12 -8.68 -5.91
N SER A 165 -8.15 -8.41 -5.05
CA SER A 165 -8.23 -7.26 -4.13
C SER A 165 -6.94 -6.45 -4.09
N LEU A 166 -7.07 -5.15 -3.85
CA LEU A 166 -5.94 -4.24 -3.63
C LEU A 166 -6.06 -3.56 -2.28
N SER A 167 -4.95 -3.46 -1.55
CA SER A 167 -4.94 -2.74 -0.28
C SER A 167 -3.63 -2.03 0.04
N TYR A 168 -3.71 -0.94 0.80
CA TYR A 168 -2.56 -0.20 1.34
C TYR A 168 -1.53 0.21 0.26
N LEU A 169 -1.98 0.70 -0.89
CA LEU A 169 -1.08 1.13 -1.98
C LEU A 169 -1.68 2.27 -2.81
N GLY A 170 -0.80 3.07 -3.40
CA GLY A 170 -1.14 4.13 -4.34
C GLY A 170 -1.07 3.64 -5.78
N ILE A 171 -1.93 4.16 -6.65
CA ILE A 171 -2.00 3.86 -8.07
C ILE A 171 -2.09 5.19 -8.79
N ARG A 172 -1.08 5.47 -9.61
CA ARG A 172 -0.96 6.73 -10.34
C ARG A 172 -0.89 6.48 -11.83
N ASN A 173 -1.89 6.93 -12.56
CA ASN A 173 -1.87 6.94 -14.01
C ASN A 173 -1.69 8.38 -14.51
N ALA A 174 -0.46 8.71 -14.92
CA ALA A 174 -0.07 9.98 -15.49
C ALA A 174 -0.54 10.07 -16.95
N ALA A 175 -1.79 10.49 -17.16
CA ALA A 175 -2.45 10.52 -18.46
C ALA A 175 -1.63 11.31 -19.50
N THR A 176 -1.54 10.75 -20.71
CA THR A 176 -0.80 11.37 -21.83
C THR A 176 -1.72 11.88 -22.94
N THR A 177 -2.87 11.24 -23.13
CA THR A 177 -3.85 11.52 -24.20
C THR A 177 -5.26 11.11 -23.77
N ASN A 178 -6.24 11.15 -24.69
CA ASN A 178 -7.59 10.55 -24.66
C ASN A 178 -8.10 10.02 -23.29
N HIS A 179 -8.17 8.70 -23.11
CA HIS A 179 -8.73 8.08 -21.92
C HIS A 179 -7.67 7.46 -21.04
N ALA A 180 -7.64 7.80 -19.76
CA ALA A 180 -6.76 7.22 -18.76
C ALA A 180 -7.56 6.78 -17.55
N THR A 181 -7.27 5.58 -17.05
CA THR A 181 -8.00 4.98 -15.93
C THR A 181 -7.02 4.34 -14.96
N ALA A 182 -7.19 4.54 -13.64
CA ALA A 182 -6.35 3.84 -12.66
C ALA A 182 -6.75 2.36 -12.56
N ILE A 183 -8.05 2.08 -12.34
CA ILE A 183 -8.54 0.71 -12.18
C ILE A 183 -9.77 0.47 -13.06
N CYS A 184 -9.76 -0.66 -13.75
CA CYS A 184 -10.92 -1.21 -14.43
C CYS A 184 -11.37 -2.53 -13.80
N ALA A 185 -12.67 -2.67 -13.62
CA ALA A 185 -13.30 -3.88 -13.09
C ALA A 185 -14.52 -4.23 -13.95
N SER A 186 -14.56 -5.42 -14.53
CA SER A 186 -15.60 -5.78 -15.50
C SER A 186 -16.13 -7.18 -15.29
N ASN A 187 -17.45 -7.34 -15.36
CA ASN A 187 -18.13 -8.65 -15.27
C ASN A 187 -17.83 -9.42 -13.96
N ILE A 188 -17.76 -8.71 -12.84
CA ILE A 188 -17.52 -9.29 -11.51
C ILE A 188 -18.84 -9.50 -10.80
N SER A 189 -19.02 -10.64 -10.13
CA SER A 189 -20.24 -10.93 -9.37
C SER A 189 -19.92 -11.31 -7.93
N ALA A 190 -20.58 -10.65 -6.97
CA ALA A 190 -20.55 -11.07 -5.57
C ALA A 190 -21.54 -12.23 -5.35
N SER A 191 -21.26 -13.11 -4.39
CA SER A 191 -22.19 -14.21 -4.06
C SER A 191 -23.44 -13.72 -3.32
N ASP A 192 -23.33 -12.64 -2.54
CA ASP A 192 -24.48 -11.94 -1.94
C ASP A 192 -24.30 -10.42 -1.92
N THR A 193 -24.93 -9.73 -2.87
CA THR A 193 -24.87 -8.26 -2.96
C THR A 193 -25.42 -7.51 -1.72
N ALA A 194 -26.21 -8.16 -0.86
CA ALA A 194 -26.73 -7.57 0.37
C ALA A 194 -25.67 -7.52 1.49
N ASP A 195 -24.76 -8.49 1.53
CA ASP A 195 -23.70 -8.60 2.53
C ASP A 195 -22.34 -8.12 1.96
N PRO A 196 -21.80 -6.98 2.43
CA PRO A 196 -20.47 -6.49 2.05
C PRO A 196 -19.34 -7.52 2.21
N SER A 197 -19.49 -8.48 3.13
CA SER A 197 -18.47 -9.50 3.39
C SER A 197 -18.26 -10.47 2.21
N THR A 198 -19.25 -10.57 1.32
CA THR A 198 -19.18 -11.45 0.15
C THR A 198 -18.57 -10.79 -1.09
N PHE A 199 -18.17 -9.52 -0.98
CA PHE A 199 -17.46 -8.82 -2.05
C PHE A 199 -16.02 -9.33 -2.08
N THR A 200 -15.77 -10.34 -2.91
CA THR A 200 -14.43 -10.91 -3.09
C THR A 200 -13.49 -9.94 -3.84
N THR A 201 -14.06 -9.00 -4.60
CA THR A 201 -13.31 -7.94 -5.27
C THR A 201 -13.47 -6.61 -4.53
N PHE A 202 -12.41 -6.14 -3.88
CA PHE A 202 -12.45 -4.91 -3.10
C PHE A 202 -11.15 -4.09 -3.18
N LEU A 203 -11.30 -2.81 -2.89
CA LEU A 203 -10.25 -1.80 -2.80
C LEU A 203 -10.29 -1.20 -1.40
N ASP A 204 -9.22 -1.35 -0.62
CA ASP A 204 -9.20 -0.94 0.79
C ASP A 204 -7.93 -0.18 1.15
N HIS A 205 -8.06 1.05 1.65
CA HIS A 205 -6.90 1.92 1.92
C HIS A 205 -6.02 2.10 0.67
N VAL A 206 -6.63 2.42 -0.48
CA VAL A 206 -5.91 2.73 -1.72
C VAL A 206 -5.98 4.21 -2.06
N TYR A 207 -4.95 4.73 -2.73
CA TYR A 207 -4.94 6.08 -3.30
C TYR A 207 -4.95 5.98 -4.83
N LEU A 208 -6.00 6.47 -5.48
CA LEU A 208 -6.11 6.50 -6.95
C LEU A 208 -5.85 7.93 -7.43
N ASP A 209 -4.80 8.14 -8.23
CA ASP A 209 -4.49 9.44 -8.84
C ASP A 209 -4.45 9.31 -10.37
N VAL A 210 -5.42 9.91 -11.04
CA VAL A 210 -5.46 9.99 -12.51
C VAL A 210 -5.46 11.44 -12.92
N THR A 211 -4.26 11.92 -13.24
CA THR A 211 -3.99 13.30 -13.64
C THR A 211 -2.99 13.29 -14.78
N GLY A 212 -2.89 14.37 -15.55
CA GLY A 212 -1.93 14.44 -16.66
C GLY A 212 -2.32 15.47 -17.70
N ALA A 213 -1.98 15.17 -18.96
CA ALA A 213 -2.36 15.97 -20.12
C ALA A 213 -3.87 16.03 -20.30
N THR A 214 -4.35 17.03 -21.06
CA THR A 214 -5.78 17.15 -21.36
C THR A 214 -6.27 15.99 -22.21
N GLY A 215 -7.11 15.14 -21.63
CA GLY A 215 -7.72 13.99 -22.29
C GLY A 215 -9.22 14.17 -22.58
N THR A 216 -9.80 13.17 -23.24
CA THR A 216 -11.25 13.04 -23.42
C THR A 216 -11.92 12.67 -22.10
N GLY A 217 -11.35 11.72 -21.35
CA GLY A 217 -11.88 11.40 -20.04
C GLY A 217 -10.95 10.61 -19.13
N HIS A 218 -10.90 11.00 -17.86
CA HIS A 218 -10.11 10.32 -16.84
C HIS A 218 -11.02 9.62 -15.83
N TYR A 219 -10.57 8.48 -15.30
CA TYR A 219 -11.36 7.64 -14.40
C TYR A 219 -10.50 7.12 -13.26
N GLY A 220 -10.86 7.41 -12.00
CA GLY A 220 -10.23 6.75 -10.86
C GLY A 220 -10.56 5.26 -10.86
N LEU A 221 -11.86 4.96 -10.77
CA LEU A 221 -12.40 3.61 -10.90
C LEU A 221 -13.42 3.54 -12.03
N TYR A 222 -13.24 2.59 -12.95
CA TYR A 222 -14.20 2.27 -14.01
C TYR A 222 -14.72 0.84 -13.84
N ALA A 223 -15.93 0.70 -13.33
CA ALA A 223 -16.56 -0.57 -13.05
C ALA A 223 -17.78 -0.80 -13.96
N THR A 224 -17.76 -1.88 -14.75
CA THR A 224 -18.84 -2.23 -15.68
C THR A 224 -19.36 -3.64 -15.43
N ASN A 225 -20.67 -3.77 -15.21
CA ASN A 225 -21.31 -5.02 -14.85
C ASN A 225 -20.60 -5.75 -13.69
N ALA A 226 -20.15 -4.98 -12.69
CA ALA A 226 -19.24 -5.45 -11.64
C ALA A 226 -19.79 -5.11 -10.25
N ASP A 227 -19.75 -6.10 -9.35
CA ASP A 227 -19.94 -5.90 -7.91
C ASP A 227 -18.61 -5.53 -7.27
N VAL A 228 -18.47 -4.30 -6.78
CA VAL A 228 -17.19 -3.75 -6.29
C VAL A 228 -17.40 -2.98 -4.99
N LEU A 229 -16.48 -3.21 -4.03
CA LEU A 229 -16.38 -2.45 -2.78
C LEU A 229 -15.13 -1.56 -2.80
N LEU A 230 -15.32 -0.24 -2.68
CA LEU A 230 -14.26 0.73 -2.48
C LEU A 230 -14.39 1.31 -1.07
N ARG A 231 -13.39 1.12 -0.21
CA ARG A 231 -13.47 1.61 1.17
C ARG A 231 -12.17 2.22 1.69
N HIS A 232 -12.30 3.16 2.63
CA HIS A 232 -11.20 3.85 3.31
C HIS A 232 -10.14 4.41 2.36
N SER A 233 -10.56 4.82 1.18
CA SER A 233 -9.67 5.14 0.07
C SER A 233 -9.72 6.63 -0.28
N ALA A 234 -8.81 7.06 -1.13
CA ALA A 234 -8.79 8.42 -1.65
C ALA A 234 -8.66 8.38 -3.17
N VAL A 235 -9.49 9.17 -3.85
CA VAL A 235 -9.57 9.22 -5.31
C VAL A 235 -9.39 10.66 -5.76
N ARG A 236 -8.38 10.90 -6.59
CA ARG A 236 -8.09 12.18 -7.20
C ARG A 236 -8.07 12.04 -8.71
N VAL A 237 -8.91 12.81 -9.39
CA VAL A 237 -9.03 12.78 -10.86
C VAL A 237 -9.11 14.20 -11.38
N GLY A 238 -8.46 14.50 -12.50
CA GLY A 238 -8.56 15.82 -13.09
C GLY A 238 -7.83 16.01 -14.41
N ASN A 239 -8.01 17.20 -14.96
CA ASN A 239 -7.44 17.69 -16.22
C ASN A 239 -8.01 17.08 -17.51
N ALA A 240 -9.05 16.23 -17.49
CA ALA A 240 -9.71 15.83 -18.72
C ALA A 240 -10.87 16.77 -19.10
N THR A 241 -11.45 16.53 -20.27
CA THR A 241 -12.75 17.13 -20.62
C THR A 241 -13.85 16.61 -19.68
N ILE A 242 -13.77 15.32 -19.33
CA ILE A 242 -14.70 14.66 -18.41
C ILE A 242 -13.92 13.82 -17.40
N ASP A 243 -14.00 14.17 -16.13
CA ASP A 243 -13.30 13.47 -15.05
C ASP A 243 -14.29 12.66 -14.22
N TYR A 244 -14.00 11.39 -13.94
CA TYR A 244 -14.83 10.53 -13.10
C TYR A 244 -14.03 10.00 -11.92
N GLY A 245 -14.45 10.31 -10.70
CA GLY A 245 -13.86 9.67 -9.52
C GLY A 245 -14.12 8.17 -9.53
N ALA A 246 -15.40 7.80 -9.53
CA ALA A 246 -15.85 6.44 -9.79
C ALA A 246 -17.00 6.43 -10.81
N TYR A 247 -16.89 5.56 -11.81
CA TYR A 247 -17.92 5.28 -12.79
C TYR A 247 -18.39 3.85 -12.61
N PHE A 248 -19.66 3.67 -12.27
CA PHE A 248 -20.32 2.37 -12.14
C PHE A 248 -21.38 2.24 -13.23
N SER A 249 -21.33 1.16 -13.99
CA SER A 249 -22.40 0.82 -14.92
C SER A 249 -22.81 -0.64 -14.80
N GLY A 250 -24.10 -0.92 -15.00
CA GLY A 250 -24.65 -2.27 -14.92
C GLY A 250 -25.71 -2.52 -15.98
N SER A 251 -25.76 -3.74 -16.49
CA SER A 251 -26.81 -4.20 -17.41
C SER A 251 -27.09 -5.67 -17.15
N GLY A 252 -28.35 -6.10 -17.23
CA GLY A 252 -28.72 -7.50 -17.06
C GLY A 252 -29.06 -7.84 -15.62
N SER A 253 -28.15 -8.47 -14.89
CA SER A 253 -28.38 -8.86 -13.48
C SER A 253 -28.31 -7.67 -12.52
N THR A 254 -28.85 -7.84 -11.32
CA THR A 254 -28.69 -6.87 -10.22
C THR A 254 -27.22 -6.73 -9.91
N LYS A 255 -26.74 -5.48 -9.90
CA LYS A 255 -25.37 -5.14 -9.55
C LYS A 255 -25.34 -4.16 -8.40
N VAL A 256 -24.31 -4.27 -7.56
CA VAL A 256 -24.11 -3.43 -6.40
C VAL A 256 -22.69 -2.86 -6.37
N ALA A 257 -22.61 -1.54 -6.27
CA ALA A 257 -21.36 -0.85 -5.95
C ALA A 257 -21.45 -0.30 -4.52
N ARG A 258 -20.37 -0.43 -3.74
CA ARG A 258 -20.29 0.11 -2.39
C ARG A 258 -19.09 1.04 -2.26
N VAL A 259 -19.32 2.20 -1.65
CA VAL A 259 -18.33 3.23 -1.39
C VAL A 259 -18.40 3.61 0.09
N GLU A 260 -17.37 3.31 0.86
CA GLU A 260 -17.39 3.45 2.33
C GLU A 260 -16.18 4.26 2.81
N GLY A 261 -16.38 5.33 3.59
CA GLY A 261 -15.26 6.07 4.18
C GLY A 261 -14.26 6.62 3.15
N THR A 262 -14.69 6.86 1.91
CA THR A 262 -13.81 7.18 0.78
C THR A 262 -13.89 8.67 0.45
N SER A 263 -12.75 9.28 0.17
CA SER A 263 -12.66 10.67 -0.27
C SER A 263 -12.51 10.76 -1.78
N PHE A 264 -13.24 11.69 -2.40
CA PHE A 264 -13.15 12.00 -3.83
C PHE A 264 -12.79 13.46 -3.99
N ARG A 265 -11.79 13.73 -4.83
CA ARG A 265 -11.40 15.06 -5.24
C ARG A 265 -11.32 15.14 -6.76
N ILE A 266 -12.27 15.84 -7.38
CA ILE A 266 -12.30 16.06 -8.82
C ILE A 266 -11.87 17.49 -9.12
N ILE A 267 -10.82 17.65 -9.93
CA ILE A 267 -10.18 18.95 -10.20
C ILE A 267 -10.36 19.30 -11.67
N GLY A 268 -11.12 20.36 -11.93
CA GLY A 268 -11.44 20.82 -13.28
C GLY A 268 -12.40 19.91 -14.05
N GLY A 269 -12.61 20.24 -15.32
CA GLY A 269 -13.47 19.49 -16.23
C GLY A 269 -14.97 19.56 -15.92
N ASN A 270 -15.80 18.97 -16.79
CA ASN A 270 -17.24 18.77 -16.54
C ASN A 270 -17.49 17.42 -15.84
N GLY A 271 -16.62 17.07 -14.90
CA GLY A 271 -16.54 15.74 -14.30
C GLY A 271 -17.66 15.41 -13.31
N ASN A 272 -17.81 14.12 -12.99
CA ASN A 272 -18.69 13.62 -11.94
C ASN A 272 -17.84 12.93 -10.87
N ALA A 273 -18.01 13.24 -9.59
CA ALA A 273 -17.27 12.50 -8.55
C ALA A 273 -17.69 11.03 -8.53
N ILE A 274 -18.99 10.78 -8.56
CA ILE A 274 -19.56 9.43 -8.70
C ILE A 274 -20.65 9.47 -9.76
N LEU A 275 -20.53 8.62 -10.78
CA LEU A 275 -21.60 8.36 -11.74
C LEU A 275 -22.02 6.90 -11.67
N THR A 276 -23.31 6.68 -11.53
CA THR A 276 -23.94 5.36 -11.59
C THR A 276 -24.90 5.31 -12.77
N SER A 277 -24.85 4.25 -13.58
CA SER A 277 -25.70 4.10 -14.76
C SER A 277 -26.24 2.68 -14.93
N GLY A 278 -27.54 2.55 -15.17
CA GLY A 278 -28.21 1.28 -15.51
C GLY A 278 -29.28 0.86 -14.51
N SER A 279 -30.39 0.34 -15.04
CA SER A 279 -31.64 0.05 -14.31
C SER A 279 -31.54 -1.03 -13.23
N THR A 280 -30.47 -1.82 -13.24
CA THR A 280 -30.26 -2.92 -12.30
C THR A 280 -29.15 -2.63 -11.29
N LEU A 281 -28.57 -1.43 -11.33
CA LEU A 281 -27.46 -1.04 -10.47
C LEU A 281 -27.93 -0.23 -9.27
N THR A 282 -27.56 -0.69 -8.08
CA THR A 282 -27.69 0.06 -6.83
C THR A 282 -26.31 0.42 -6.28
N THR A 283 -26.08 1.71 -6.00
CA THR A 283 -24.85 2.17 -5.35
C THR A 283 -25.14 2.60 -3.91
N TYR A 284 -24.37 2.07 -2.97
CA TYR A 284 -24.38 2.52 -1.57
C TYR A 284 -23.14 3.34 -1.29
N ILE A 285 -23.33 4.53 -0.74
CA ILE A 285 -22.27 5.47 -0.41
C ILE A 285 -22.46 5.86 1.05
N SER A 286 -21.45 5.63 1.89
CA SER A 286 -21.50 5.88 3.33
C SER A 286 -20.19 6.47 3.83
N GLY A 287 -20.23 7.47 4.71
CA GLY A 287 -19.00 8.04 5.29
C GLY A 287 -18.09 8.73 4.27
N ALA A 288 -18.58 9.04 3.07
CA ALA A 288 -17.75 9.57 1.99
C ALA A 288 -17.59 11.08 2.11
N THR A 289 -16.46 11.60 1.65
CA THR A 289 -16.25 13.05 1.47
C THR A 289 -16.04 13.32 -0.01
N ILE A 290 -16.90 14.12 -0.63
CA ILE A 290 -16.82 14.43 -2.05
C ILE A 290 -16.51 15.92 -2.19
N ASP A 291 -15.44 16.23 -2.91
CA ASP A 291 -15.02 17.58 -3.29
C ASP A 291 -14.89 17.63 -4.81
N THR A 292 -15.70 18.46 -5.48
CA THR A 292 -15.77 18.47 -6.96
C THR A 292 -16.08 19.85 -7.53
N ASP A 293 -15.39 20.18 -8.61
CA ASP A 293 -15.71 21.35 -9.44
C ASP A 293 -16.91 21.09 -10.38
N GLY A 294 -17.27 19.82 -10.60
CA GLY A 294 -18.28 19.38 -11.57
C GLY A 294 -19.62 18.99 -10.93
N VAL A 295 -20.14 17.81 -11.27
CA VAL A 295 -21.30 17.22 -10.59
C VAL A 295 -20.81 16.33 -9.43
N GLY A 296 -21.46 16.41 -8.27
CA GLY A 296 -21.19 15.51 -7.15
C GLY A 296 -21.56 14.07 -7.46
N ILE A 297 -22.85 13.79 -7.41
CA ILE A 297 -23.42 12.47 -7.62
C ILE A 297 -24.37 12.50 -8.81
N TYR A 298 -24.14 11.62 -9.78
CA TYR A 298 -24.97 11.47 -10.97
C TYR A 298 -25.58 10.06 -11.02
N ALA A 299 -26.91 9.95 -11.04
CA ALA A 299 -27.64 8.71 -11.26
C ALA A 299 -28.30 8.70 -12.65
N SER A 300 -27.98 7.73 -13.49
CA SER A 300 -28.55 7.54 -14.83
C SER A 300 -29.36 6.25 -14.88
N ASN A 301 -30.68 6.34 -14.77
CA ASN A 301 -31.56 5.17 -14.64
C ASN A 301 -31.10 4.19 -13.55
N SER A 302 -30.50 4.66 -12.46
CA SER A 302 -29.93 3.81 -11.40
C SER A 302 -30.36 4.25 -10.02
N ARG A 303 -30.15 3.41 -9.01
CA ARG A 303 -30.44 3.76 -7.61
C ARG A 303 -29.16 4.10 -6.85
N ILE A 304 -29.16 5.20 -6.11
CA ILE A 304 -28.08 5.59 -5.20
C ILE A 304 -28.64 5.81 -3.81
N GLN A 305 -27.97 5.26 -2.80
CA GLN A 305 -28.18 5.57 -1.39
C GLN A 305 -26.93 6.25 -0.86
N PHE A 306 -27.05 7.50 -0.44
CA PHE A 306 -25.96 8.34 0.03
C PHE A 306 -26.23 8.68 1.50
N THR A 307 -25.35 8.25 2.40
CA THR A 307 -25.60 8.35 3.85
C THR A 307 -24.37 8.82 4.63
N HIS A 308 -24.55 9.55 5.74
CA HIS A 308 -23.47 9.95 6.65
C HIS A 308 -22.24 10.55 5.93
N SER A 309 -22.48 11.36 4.92
CA SER A 309 -21.43 11.79 4.00
C SER A 309 -21.38 13.31 3.89
N THR A 310 -20.27 13.83 3.37
CA THR A 310 -20.06 15.25 3.11
C THR A 310 -19.93 15.48 1.61
N LEU A 311 -20.63 16.49 1.10
CA LEU A 311 -20.54 16.92 -0.29
C LEU A 311 -20.20 18.41 -0.36
N ASN A 312 -18.99 18.67 -0.83
CA ASN A 312 -18.41 19.99 -1.04
C ASN A 312 -18.27 20.24 -2.55
N GLY A 313 -18.64 21.43 -2.99
CA GLY A 313 -18.60 21.79 -4.40
C GLY A 313 -19.78 21.25 -5.23
N GLY A 314 -19.73 21.51 -6.53
CA GLY A 314 -20.86 21.33 -7.45
C GLY A 314 -20.95 22.50 -8.42
N GLY A 315 -20.13 22.54 -9.46
CA GLY A 315 -20.17 23.61 -10.44
C GLY A 315 -21.54 23.72 -11.12
N SER A 316 -22.13 22.58 -11.49
CA SER A 316 -23.49 22.54 -12.08
C SER A 316 -24.54 21.98 -11.12
N TYR A 317 -24.27 20.83 -10.50
CA TYR A 317 -25.22 20.14 -9.62
C TYR A 317 -24.49 19.39 -8.52
N ALA A 318 -24.98 19.47 -7.29
CA ALA A 318 -24.51 18.61 -6.21
C ALA A 318 -25.01 17.17 -6.43
N LEU A 319 -26.30 17.03 -6.77
CA LEU A 319 -26.99 15.76 -7.02
C LEU A 319 -27.75 15.86 -8.34
N TYR A 320 -27.65 14.85 -9.20
CA TYR A 320 -28.35 14.83 -10.48
C TYR A 320 -28.91 13.45 -10.79
N ALA A 321 -30.25 13.36 -10.93
CA ALA A 321 -30.95 12.13 -11.28
C ALA A 321 -31.58 12.24 -12.68
N ASN A 322 -31.15 11.39 -13.60
CA ASN A 322 -31.60 11.38 -14.99
C ASN A 322 -32.21 10.03 -15.38
N GLY A 323 -33.46 10.06 -15.85
CA GLY A 323 -34.19 8.90 -16.35
C GLY A 323 -35.21 8.36 -15.35
N ALA A 324 -36.24 7.68 -15.86
CA ALA A 324 -37.44 7.33 -15.10
C ALA A 324 -37.19 6.38 -13.92
N SER A 325 -36.09 5.63 -13.96
CA SER A 325 -35.67 4.73 -12.86
C SER A 325 -34.56 5.32 -12.00
N ALA A 326 -34.11 6.55 -12.27
CA ALA A 326 -33.08 7.18 -11.45
C ALA A 326 -33.65 7.60 -10.09
N THR A 327 -33.03 7.13 -9.01
CA THR A 327 -33.43 7.45 -7.64
C THR A 327 -32.19 7.73 -6.81
N ILE A 328 -32.12 8.90 -6.19
CA ILE A 328 -31.07 9.24 -5.21
C ILE A 328 -31.74 9.41 -3.85
N ILE A 329 -31.32 8.62 -2.87
CA ILE A 329 -31.79 8.69 -1.48
C ILE A 329 -30.64 9.22 -0.63
N VAL A 330 -30.86 10.35 0.04
CA VAL A 330 -29.89 11.09 0.83
C VAL A 330 -30.30 10.99 2.30
N ASN A 331 -29.42 10.51 3.18
CA ASN A 331 -29.72 10.42 4.62
C ASN A 331 -28.55 10.91 5.49
N GLN A 332 -28.78 11.91 6.35
CA GLN A 332 -27.76 12.47 7.25
C GLN A 332 -26.52 12.99 6.52
N ILE A 333 -26.69 14.07 5.75
CA ILE A 333 -25.62 14.58 4.89
C ILE A 333 -25.32 16.04 5.24
N GLN A 334 -24.03 16.36 5.27
CA GLN A 334 -23.55 17.74 5.29
C GLN A 334 -23.25 18.18 3.86
N ILE A 335 -23.88 19.27 3.43
CA ILE A 335 -23.68 19.84 2.10
C ILE A 335 -23.20 21.27 2.29
N ASP A 336 -21.98 21.56 1.81
CA ASP A 336 -21.37 22.91 1.88
C ASP A 336 -21.46 23.66 0.55
N ALA A 337 -22.12 23.06 -0.45
CA ALA A 337 -22.46 23.71 -1.71
C ALA A 337 -23.91 24.22 -1.68
N ALA A 338 -24.22 25.21 -2.53
CA ALA A 338 -25.62 25.50 -2.87
C ALA A 338 -26.22 24.22 -3.46
N LEU A 339 -27.07 23.52 -2.71
CA LEU A 339 -27.67 22.26 -3.12
C LEU A 339 -28.53 22.49 -4.37
N HIS A 340 -27.93 22.22 -5.53
CA HIS A 340 -28.65 22.12 -6.79
C HIS A 340 -28.91 20.64 -7.03
N ALA A 341 -30.09 20.18 -6.62
CA ALA A 341 -30.61 18.88 -7.03
C ALA A 341 -31.29 19.06 -8.40
N GLY A 342 -30.75 18.43 -9.43
CA GLY A 342 -31.37 18.40 -10.76
C GLY A 342 -32.07 17.08 -11.01
N THR A 343 -33.26 17.14 -11.62
CA THR A 343 -33.94 15.97 -12.15
C THR A 343 -34.23 16.16 -13.63
N ALA A 344 -34.06 15.07 -14.39
CA ALA A 344 -34.45 15.02 -15.79
C ALA A 344 -35.16 13.69 -16.08
N SER A 345 -36.10 13.72 -17.03
CA SER A 345 -36.73 12.51 -17.59
C SER A 345 -37.36 11.57 -16.55
N GLY A 346 -37.93 12.11 -15.47
CA GLY A 346 -38.61 11.33 -14.42
C GLY A 346 -37.74 10.82 -13.27
N GLY A 347 -36.48 11.27 -13.17
CA GLY A 347 -35.62 10.96 -12.02
C GLY A 347 -36.13 11.57 -10.71
N THR A 348 -35.77 10.95 -9.59
CA THR A 348 -36.18 11.38 -8.24
C THR A 348 -34.99 11.54 -7.30
N VAL A 349 -35.05 12.57 -6.45
CA VAL A 349 -34.09 12.80 -5.37
C VAL A 349 -34.89 12.98 -4.08
N THR A 350 -34.65 12.12 -3.09
CA THR A 350 -35.31 12.15 -1.78
C THR A 350 -34.26 12.39 -0.70
N CYS A 351 -34.50 13.35 0.19
CA CYS A 351 -33.56 13.68 1.26
C CYS A 351 -34.25 13.58 2.62
N SER A 352 -33.62 12.85 3.55
CA SER A 352 -34.00 12.79 4.96
C SER A 352 -32.84 13.31 5.82
N PHE A 353 -33.06 14.41 6.54
CA PHE A 353 -32.07 15.07 7.41
C PHE A 353 -30.81 15.57 6.68
N VAL A 354 -30.87 16.81 6.18
CA VAL A 354 -29.73 17.55 5.68
C VAL A 354 -29.40 18.63 6.70
N SER A 355 -28.20 18.59 7.30
CA SER A 355 -27.73 19.70 8.12
C SER A 355 -27.02 20.69 7.20
N GLU A 356 -27.75 21.71 6.75
CA GLU A 356 -27.17 22.78 5.94
C GLU A 356 -26.29 23.68 6.82
N LEU A 357 -25.07 23.96 6.36
CA LEU A 357 -24.07 24.73 7.13
C LEU A 357 -23.77 26.12 6.54
N SER A 358 -24.44 26.57 5.46
CA SER A 358 -24.18 27.91 4.94
C SER A 358 -25.44 28.75 4.66
N SER A 359 -25.48 29.88 5.36
CA SER A 359 -26.44 30.97 5.22
C SER A 359 -26.11 31.82 3.98
N GLY A 360 -26.86 31.74 2.88
CA GLY A 360 -26.76 32.84 1.90
C GLY A 360 -27.30 32.70 0.47
N VAL A 361 -27.71 31.53 -0.03
CA VAL A 361 -28.10 31.43 -1.45
C VAL A 361 -29.47 30.76 -1.61
N GLY A 362 -30.32 31.41 -2.42
CA GLY A 362 -31.74 31.13 -2.61
C GLY A 362 -32.03 29.67 -2.94
N HIS A 363 -32.91 29.08 -2.14
CA HIS A 363 -33.33 27.70 -2.19
C HIS A 363 -34.15 27.39 -3.44
N ALA A 364 -33.72 26.41 -4.23
CA ALA A 364 -34.64 25.53 -4.93
C ALA A 364 -34.91 24.32 -4.03
N SER A 365 -35.87 24.48 -3.11
CA SER A 365 -36.70 23.34 -2.67
C SER A 365 -37.09 22.56 -3.93
N THR A 366 -36.79 21.28 -4.05
CA THR A 366 -37.51 20.25 -3.30
C THR A 366 -36.65 19.00 -3.08
N CYS A 367 -36.16 18.82 -1.85
CA CYS A 367 -36.21 17.48 -1.26
C CYS A 367 -37.70 17.26 -0.92
N SER A 368 -38.38 16.40 -1.68
CA SER A 368 -39.77 16.01 -1.42
C SER A 368 -39.88 15.08 -0.23
#